data_AF-A0AAX4MBE1-F1
#
_entry.id   AF-A0AAX4MBE1-F1
#
_cell.length_a   1.000
_cell.length_b   1.000
_cell.length_c   1.000
_cell.angle_alpha   90.00
_cell.angle_beta   90.00
_cell.angle_gamma   90.00
#
_symmetry.space_group_name_H-M   'P 1'
#
loop_
_entity.id
_entity.type
_entity.pdbx_description
1 polymer ?
#
loop_
_entity_poly.entity_id
_entity_poly.type
_entity_poly.pdbx_seq_one_letter_code
_entity_poly.pdbx_strand_id
1 'polypeptide(L)'
;MNHYGTEKQQRLQRQSDEAQARIAATPGLVQAGRFFSFDDFDRIDWAFVDERLAKDGVFGFRMMPTTRIEDIRWKLGSSYRVDVWTVCRATARRQSPLAPRSGRPAYPTG
;
A
#
# COMPACT_ATOMS: atom_id res chain seq x y z
N MET A 1 20.12 9.30 4.06
CA MET A 1 19.36 8.05 4.26
C MET A 1 19.55 7.20 3.02
N ASN A 2 19.88 5.91 3.15
CA ASN A 2 19.97 5.03 1.97
C ASN A 2 18.56 4.62 1.54
N HIS A 3 18.32 4.57 0.23
CA HIS A 3 17.05 4.15 -0.35
C HIS A 3 17.21 2.80 -1.03
N TYR A 4 16.22 1.92 -0.89
CA TYR A 4 16.32 0.51 -1.32
C TYR A 4 15.34 0.15 -2.44
N GLY A 5 15.62 -0.95 -3.14
CA GLY A 5 14.80 -1.45 -4.26
C GLY A 5 15.09 -0.76 -5.60
N THR A 6 14.16 -0.86 -6.54
CA THR A 6 14.23 -0.24 -7.88
C THR A 6 14.32 1.28 -7.79
N GLU A 7 14.81 1.95 -8.84
CA GLU A 7 14.88 3.43 -8.90
C GLU A 7 13.54 4.12 -8.60
N LYS A 8 12.45 3.52 -9.06
CA LYS A 8 11.09 4.02 -8.78
C LYS A 8 10.77 3.95 -7.29
N GLN A 9 11.10 2.85 -6.62
CA GLN A 9 10.90 2.68 -5.16
C GLN A 9 11.78 3.66 -4.38
N GLN A 10 13.04 3.84 -4.80
CA GLN A 10 13.94 4.78 -4.15
C GLN A 10 13.45 6.23 -4.26
N ARG A 11 12.92 6.63 -5.43
CA ARG A 11 12.33 7.95 -5.63
C ARG A 11 11.12 8.18 -4.71
N LEU A 12 10.25 7.17 -4.56
CA LEU A 12 9.09 7.27 -3.67
C LEU A 12 9.50 7.38 -2.20
N GLN A 13 10.57 6.69 -1.78
CA GLN A 13 11.14 6.84 -0.43
C GLN A 13 11.66 8.28 -0.22
N ARG A 14 12.41 8.85 -1.16
CA ARG A 14 12.84 10.26 -1.09
C ARG A 14 11.68 11.23 -0.90
N GLN A 15 10.63 11.08 -1.70
CA GLN A 15 9.43 11.92 -1.58
C GLN A 15 8.73 11.78 -0.23
N SER A 16 8.80 10.59 0.37
CA SER A 16 8.24 10.32 1.69
C SER A 16 9.07 10.96 2.81
N ASP A 17 10.40 10.95 2.67
CA ASP A 17 11.33 11.62 3.58
C ASP A 17 11.16 13.15 3.50
N GLU A 18 11.04 13.70 2.29
CA GLU A 18 10.80 15.14 2.06
C GLU A 18 9.46 15.61 2.63
N ALA A 19 8.46 14.73 2.71
CA ALA A 19 7.12 15.05 3.19
C ALA A 19 6.95 14.97 4.72
N GLN A 20 7.99 14.59 5.49
CA GLN A 20 7.87 14.33 6.94
C GLN A 20 7.31 15.52 7.73
N ALA A 21 7.76 16.75 7.43
CA ALA A 21 7.27 17.95 8.12
C ALA A 21 5.75 18.15 7.90
N ARG A 22 5.26 17.88 6.68
CA ARG A 22 3.85 18.00 6.34
C ARG A 22 3.01 16.92 7.02
N ILE A 23 3.52 15.69 7.06
CA ILE A 23 2.89 14.57 7.76
C ILE A 23 2.73 14.90 9.25
N ALA A 24 3.80 15.39 9.88
CA ALA A 24 3.79 15.75 11.29
C ALA A 24 2.78 16.88 11.60
N ALA A 25 2.63 17.85 10.70
CA ALA A 25 1.72 18.98 10.87
C ALA A 25 0.25 18.68 10.51
N THR A 26 -0.06 17.52 9.93
CA THR A 26 -1.40 17.24 9.37
C THR A 26 -2.01 16.00 10.04
N PRO A 27 -2.96 16.18 10.99
CA PRO A 27 -3.66 15.06 11.63
C PRO A 27 -4.30 14.13 10.59
N GLY A 28 -4.03 12.84 10.69
CA GLY A 28 -4.54 11.80 9.79
C GLY A 28 -3.75 11.61 8.49
N LEU A 29 -2.81 12.50 8.15
CA LEU A 29 -1.89 12.27 7.05
C LEU A 29 -0.78 11.33 7.50
N VAL A 30 -0.68 10.15 6.89
CA VAL A 30 0.33 9.15 7.23
C VAL A 30 0.93 8.54 5.96
N GLN A 31 2.17 8.08 6.06
CA GLN A 31 2.69 7.10 5.12
C GLN A 31 1.99 5.76 5.42
N ALA A 32 1.07 5.31 4.56
CA ALA A 32 0.22 4.16 4.85
C ALA A 32 0.95 2.79 4.87
N GLY A 33 2.24 2.75 4.53
CA GLY A 33 3.10 1.56 4.62
C GLY A 33 4.10 1.63 5.76
N ARG A 34 3.65 1.61 7.03
CA ARG A 34 4.53 1.63 8.22
C ARG A 34 4.89 0.23 8.73
N PHE A 35 5.14 -0.69 7.82
CA PHE A 35 5.55 -2.05 8.16
C PHE A 35 6.55 -2.56 7.14
N PHE A 36 7.42 -3.47 7.56
CA PHE A 36 8.37 -4.10 6.65
C PHE A 36 7.60 -4.90 5.60
N SER A 37 8.00 -4.73 4.35
CA SER A 37 7.52 -5.60 3.28
C SER A 37 8.69 -6.07 2.42
N PHE A 38 8.56 -7.28 1.91
CA PHE A 38 9.59 -7.91 1.10
C PHE A 38 9.02 -8.30 -0.27
N ASP A 39 9.86 -8.20 -1.30
CA ASP A 39 9.44 -8.39 -2.69
C ASP A 39 9.92 -9.76 -3.27
N ASP A 40 10.80 -10.49 -2.57
CA ASP A 40 11.38 -11.76 -3.06
C ASP A 40 11.33 -12.88 -2.01
N PHE A 41 10.49 -13.90 -2.22
CA PHE A 41 10.31 -14.98 -1.25
C PHE A 41 11.59 -15.78 -0.99
N ASP A 42 12.43 -15.99 -2.02
CA ASP A 42 13.56 -16.92 -1.94
C ASP A 42 14.80 -16.28 -1.28
N ARG A 43 14.77 -14.97 -1.04
CA ARG A 43 15.88 -14.20 -0.44
C ARG A 43 15.58 -13.70 0.97
N ILE A 44 14.39 -13.97 1.50
CA ILE A 44 13.98 -13.43 2.79
C ILE A 44 14.57 -14.26 3.93
N ASP A 45 15.04 -13.57 4.96
CA ASP A 45 15.38 -14.19 6.24
C ASP A 45 14.09 -14.38 7.06
N TRP A 46 13.66 -15.64 7.21
CA TRP A 46 12.44 -15.98 7.94
C TRP A 46 12.54 -15.72 9.44
N ALA A 47 13.73 -15.78 10.03
CA ALA A 47 13.90 -15.43 11.44
C ALA A 47 13.61 -13.94 11.67
N PHE A 48 14.01 -13.08 10.72
CA PHE A 48 13.66 -11.67 10.75
C PHE A 48 12.15 -11.43 10.57
N VAL A 49 11.49 -12.18 9.69
CA VAL A 49 10.02 -12.11 9.52
C VAL A 49 9.31 -12.43 10.83
N ASP A 50 9.70 -13.53 11.48
CA ASP A 50 9.11 -13.95 12.76
C ASP A 50 9.32 -12.91 13.85
N GLU A 51 10.52 -12.33 13.94
CA GLU A 51 10.83 -11.25 14.89
C GLU A 51 9.93 -10.02 14.64
N ARG A 52 9.78 -9.60 13.38
CA ARG A 52 8.94 -8.45 13.02
C ARG A 52 7.47 -8.73 13.26
N LEU A 53 6.98 -9.94 12.95
CA LEU A 53 5.58 -10.29 13.23
C LEU A 53 5.29 -10.31 14.73
N ALA A 54 6.21 -10.85 15.55
CA ALA A 54 6.06 -10.85 17.00
C ALA A 54 6.08 -9.43 17.59
N LYS A 55 6.88 -8.52 17.03
CA LYS A 55 7.05 -7.15 17.54
C LYS A 55 6.02 -6.15 17.01
N ASP A 56 5.79 -6.17 15.71
CA ASP A 56 5.04 -5.16 14.97
C ASP A 56 3.61 -5.63 14.62
N GLY A 57 3.33 -6.94 14.73
CA GLY A 57 2.03 -7.54 14.47
C GLY A 57 1.63 -7.61 13.00
N VAL A 58 2.45 -7.08 12.08
CA VAL A 58 2.19 -7.05 10.65
C VAL A 58 3.49 -7.11 9.84
N PHE A 59 3.47 -7.89 8.76
CA PHE A 59 4.56 -7.96 7.79
C PHE A 59 3.98 -8.13 6.38
N GLY A 60 4.59 -7.47 5.39
CA GLY A 60 4.12 -7.48 4.01
C GLY A 60 4.92 -8.39 3.09
N PHE A 61 4.22 -9.12 2.23
CA PHE A 61 4.81 -9.75 1.05
C PHE A 61 4.22 -9.07 -0.18
N ARG A 62 5.02 -8.25 -0.85
CA ARG A 62 4.54 -7.31 -1.88
C ARG A 62 5.09 -7.69 -3.24
N MET A 63 4.31 -7.46 -4.30
CA MET A 63 4.72 -7.71 -5.69
C MET A 63 5.19 -9.16 -5.99
N MET A 64 4.74 -10.14 -5.19
CA MET A 64 5.01 -11.55 -5.44
C MET A 64 3.98 -12.17 -6.41
N PRO A 65 4.38 -13.17 -7.22
CA PRO A 65 3.44 -13.99 -7.97
C PRO A 65 2.39 -14.62 -7.04
N THR A 66 1.15 -14.72 -7.49
CA THR A 66 0.06 -15.35 -6.71
C THR A 66 0.33 -16.81 -6.38
N THR A 67 1.20 -17.49 -7.15
CA THR A 67 1.64 -18.87 -6.90
C THR A 67 2.42 -19.02 -5.60
N ARG A 68 2.95 -17.94 -5.01
CA ARG A 68 3.71 -17.96 -3.73
C ARG A 68 2.83 -17.85 -2.48
N ILE A 69 1.52 -17.65 -2.63
CA ILE A 69 0.63 -17.41 -1.48
C ILE A 69 0.59 -18.63 -0.54
N GLU A 70 0.51 -19.84 -1.09
CA GLU A 70 0.49 -21.06 -0.26
C GLU A 70 1.85 -21.33 0.40
N ASP A 71 2.95 -21.03 -0.28
CA ASP A 71 4.30 -21.13 0.30
C ASP A 71 4.43 -20.20 1.53
N ILE A 72 3.90 -18.98 1.44
CA ILE A 72 3.87 -18.02 2.57
C ILE A 72 3.02 -18.54 3.72
N ARG A 73 1.81 -19.05 3.43
CA ARG A 73 0.92 -19.63 4.45
C ARG A 73 1.59 -20.80 5.16
N TRP A 74 2.23 -21.68 4.40
CA TRP A 74 2.95 -22.83 4.95
C TRP A 74 4.08 -22.39 5.89
N LYS A 75 4.86 -21.38 5.49
CA LYS A 75 5.97 -20.87 6.32
C LYS A 75 5.50 -20.21 7.61
N LEU A 76 4.42 -19.45 7.57
CA LEU A 76 3.87 -18.75 8.74
C LEU A 76 3.07 -19.68 9.67
N GLY A 77 2.62 -20.83 9.17
CA GLY A 77 1.78 -21.75 9.92
C GLY A 77 0.43 -21.16 10.29
N SER A 78 -0.21 -21.72 11.32
CA SER A 78 -1.57 -21.32 11.76
C SER A 78 -1.60 -20.13 12.72
N SER A 79 -0.44 -19.63 13.16
CA SER A 79 -0.34 -18.57 14.16
C SER A 79 -0.69 -17.19 13.61
N TYR A 80 -0.62 -17.01 12.29
CA TYR A 80 -0.84 -15.72 11.64
C TYR A 80 -1.92 -15.81 10.56
N ARG A 81 -2.74 -14.76 10.45
CA ARG A 81 -3.68 -14.58 9.35
C ARG A 81 -2.94 -14.01 8.14
N VAL A 82 -3.12 -14.62 6.97
CA VAL A 82 -2.56 -14.10 5.70
C VAL A 82 -3.67 -13.44 4.90
N ASP A 83 -3.65 -12.11 4.86
CA ASP A 83 -4.55 -11.29 4.03
C ASP A 83 -3.91 -10.97 2.67
N VAL A 84 -4.65 -11.19 1.58
CA VAL A 84 -4.15 -11.00 0.21
C VAL A 84 -4.89 -9.84 -0.46
N TRP A 85 -4.12 -8.93 -1.05
CA TRP A 85 -4.66 -7.74 -1.72
C TRP A 85 -4.21 -7.72 -3.18
N THR A 86 -5.18 -7.77 -4.09
CA THR A 86 -4.89 -7.51 -5.51
C THR A 86 -4.91 -5.99 -5.74
N VAL A 87 -3.73 -5.38 -5.78
CA VAL A 87 -3.60 -3.94 -6.04
C VAL A 87 -3.80 -3.68 -7.53
N CYS A 88 -5.05 -3.44 -7.94
CA CYS A 88 -5.37 -3.07 -9.31
C CYS A 88 -4.83 -1.68 -9.67
N ARG A 89 -4.31 -1.53 -10.90
CA ARG A 89 -4.00 -0.23 -11.50
C ARG A 89 -5.32 0.54 -11.68
N ALA A 90 -5.48 1.67 -10.98
CA ALA A 90 -6.48 2.66 -11.39
C ALA A 90 -5.94 3.38 -12.63
N THR A 91 -6.57 3.19 -13.80
CA THR A 91 -6.46 4.19 -14.87
C THR A 91 -7.40 5.33 -14.50
N ALA A 92 -6.86 6.52 -14.28
CA ALA A 92 -7.69 7.72 -14.29
C ALA A 92 -8.34 7.80 -15.68
N ARG A 93 -9.60 7.38 -15.80
CA ARG A 93 -10.41 7.78 -16.94
C ARG A 93 -10.55 9.29 -16.75
N ARG A 94 -9.86 10.10 -17.57
CA ARG A 94 -10.17 11.53 -17.64
C ARG A 94 -11.69 11.61 -17.80
N GLN A 95 -12.39 12.14 -16.80
CA GLN A 95 -13.71 12.66 -17.07
C GLN A 95 -13.49 13.75 -18.11
N SER A 96 -14.01 13.56 -19.32
CA SER A 96 -14.23 14.69 -20.22
C SER A 96 -14.97 15.77 -19.44
N PRO A 97 -14.73 17.06 -19.71
CA PRO A 97 -15.44 18.13 -19.01
C PRO A 97 -16.93 17.85 -19.13
N LEU A 98 -17.61 17.77 -17.98
CA LEU A 98 -19.06 17.69 -17.92
C LEU A 98 -19.60 18.82 -18.81
N ALA A 99 -20.27 18.46 -19.91
CA ALA A 99 -21.12 19.42 -20.61
C ALA A 99 -22.13 19.97 -19.58
N PRO A 100 -22.41 21.28 -19.59
CA PRO A 100 -23.34 21.87 -18.63
C PRO A 100 -24.67 21.13 -18.72
N ARG A 101 -25.17 20.67 -17.56
CA ARG A 101 -26.51 20.09 -17.45
C ARG A 101 -27.52 21.15 -17.89
N SER A 102 -28.05 21.00 -19.09
CA SER A 102 -29.25 21.72 -19.50
C SER A 102 -30.43 21.24 -18.65
N GLY A 103 -31.00 22.19 -17.90
CA GLY A 103 -32.41 22.24 -17.52
C GLY A 103 -32.95 21.16 -16.57
N ARG A 104 -33.24 21.57 -15.34
CA ARG A 104 -34.54 21.25 -14.72
C ARG A 104 -35.12 22.53 -14.11
N PRO A 105 -36.38 22.89 -14.38
CA PRO A 105 -37.01 24.03 -13.75
C PRO A 105 -37.32 23.73 -12.28
N ALA A 106 -37.36 24.81 -11.48
CA ALA A 106 -37.62 24.81 -10.05
C ALA A 106 -39.00 24.21 -9.72
N TYR A 107 -39.06 23.49 -8.59
CA TYR A 107 -40.32 23.00 -8.03
C TYR A 107 -41.19 24.17 -7.52
N PRO A 108 -42.52 24.11 -7.67
CA PRO A 108 -43.41 25.11 -7.08
C PRO A 108 -43.58 24.87 -5.59
N THR A 109 -43.40 25.93 -4.79
CA THR A 109 -43.89 26.00 -3.42
C THR A 109 -45.41 26.16 -3.44
N GLY A 110 -46.12 25.21 -2.84
CA GLY A 110 -47.50 25.34 -2.38
C GLY A 110 -47.54 25.32 -0.86
#